data_AF-A0A4Y2SS98-F1
#
_entry.id   AF-A0A4Y2SS98-F1
#
_cell.length_a   1.000
_cell.length_b   1.000
_cell.length_c   1.000
_cell.angle_alpha   90.00
_cell.angle_beta   90.00
_cell.angle_gamma   90.00
#
_symmetry.space_group_name_H-M   'P 1'
#
loop_
_entity.id
_entity.type
_entity.pdbx_description
1 polymer ?
#
loop_
_entity_poly.entity_id
_entity_poly.type
_entity_poly.pdbx_seq_one_letter_code
_entity_poly.pdbx_strand_id
1 'polypeptide(L)'
;MGHSISEEAMKFGFSRKTISPVYRKYRESGKTSNLRHRCGRKKITRERDQRRLTRIIKRDRRATLPQISADFNTEPQQVSACEPFNETSSIWAFGAEGPLVYP
;
A
#
# COMPACT_ATOMS: atom_id res chain seq x y z
N MET A 1 -27.45 22.00 -7.52
CA MET A 1 -26.52 21.36 -8.47
C MET A 1 -27.33 20.36 -9.29
N GLY A 2 -27.93 20.81 -10.40
CA GLY A 2 -28.96 20.06 -11.13
C GLY A 2 -28.68 19.94 -12.62
N HIS A 3 -27.41 19.96 -13.02
CA HIS A 3 -27.02 19.78 -14.42
C HIS A 3 -26.96 18.31 -14.79
N SER A 4 -27.37 17.99 -16.01
CA SER A 4 -27.24 16.61 -16.52
C SER A 4 -25.78 16.29 -16.84
N ILE A 5 -25.38 15.02 -16.74
CA ILE A 5 -24.00 14.59 -17.09
C ILE A 5 -23.64 14.96 -18.53
N SER A 6 -24.62 14.96 -19.44
CA SER A 6 -24.42 15.35 -20.85
C SER A 6 -24.15 16.84 -21.00
N GLU A 7 -24.80 17.69 -20.20
CA GLU A 7 -24.61 19.13 -20.20
C GLU A 7 -23.21 19.50 -19.67
N GLU A 8 -22.77 18.85 -18.58
CA GLU A 8 -21.40 19.01 -18.09
C GLU A 8 -20.36 18.49 -19.10
N ALA A 9 -20.65 17.39 -19.79
CA ALA A 9 -19.79 16.86 -20.85
C ALA A 9 -19.59 17.84 -22.01
N MET A 10 -20.65 18.50 -22.46
CA MET A 10 -20.56 19.53 -23.49
C MET A 10 -19.80 20.76 -22.99
N LYS A 11 -20.06 21.19 -21.75
CA LYS A 11 -19.43 22.36 -21.15
C LYS A 11 -17.91 22.22 -21.01
N PHE A 12 -17.44 21.04 -20.59
CA PHE A 12 -16.01 20.80 -20.36
C PHE A 12 -15.30 20.11 -21.54
N GLY A 13 -16.02 19.74 -22.59
CA GLY A 13 -15.47 19.05 -23.76
C GLY A 13 -14.96 17.63 -23.47
N PHE A 14 -15.31 17.04 -22.32
CA PHE A 14 -14.92 15.69 -21.95
C PHE A 14 -16.03 14.69 -22.27
N SER A 15 -15.64 13.44 -22.52
CA SER A 15 -16.62 12.38 -22.76
C SER A 15 -17.49 12.12 -21.52
N ARG A 16 -18.72 11.66 -21.73
CA ARG A 16 -19.57 11.17 -20.62
C ARG A 16 -18.92 10.04 -19.81
N LYS A 17 -18.08 9.22 -20.47
CA LYS A 17 -17.35 8.10 -19.86
C LYS A 17 -16.27 8.56 -18.88
N THR A 18 -15.68 9.73 -19.08
CA THR A 18 -14.68 10.31 -18.17
C THR A 18 -15.35 11.07 -17.02
N ILE A 19 -16.46 11.77 -17.28
CA ILE A 19 -17.18 12.54 -16.26
C ILE A 19 -17.95 11.66 -15.28
N SER A 20 -18.63 10.61 -15.77
CA SER A 20 -19.49 9.77 -14.93
C SER A 20 -18.78 9.14 -13.71
N PRO A 21 -17.57 8.56 -13.85
CA PRO A 21 -16.83 8.03 -12.69
C PRO A 21 -16.36 9.11 -11.71
N VAL A 22 -16.02 10.30 -12.21
CA VAL A 22 -15.60 11.44 -11.38
C VAL A 22 -16.78 11.98 -10.59
N TYR A 23 -17.93 12.18 -11.24
CA TYR A 23 -19.16 12.62 -10.58
C TYR A 23 -19.61 11.65 -9.48
N ARG A 24 -19.53 10.34 -9.74
CA ARG A 24 -19.83 9.32 -8.72
C ARG A 24 -18.88 9.42 -7.52
N LYS A 25 -17.57 9.47 -7.76
CA LYS A 25 -16.57 9.63 -6.68
C LYS A 25 -16.77 10.92 -5.89
N TYR A 26 -17.12 12.01 -6.56
CA TYR A 26 -17.43 13.29 -5.92
C TYR A 26 -18.69 13.20 -5.06
N ARG A 27 -19.76 12.57 -5.57
CA ARG A 27 -21.01 12.37 -4.80
C ARG A 27 -20.80 11.51 -3.55
N GLU A 28 -19.96 10.48 -3.64
CA GLU A 28 -19.67 9.56 -2.52
C GLU A 28 -18.70 10.16 -1.49
N SER A 29 -17.68 10.89 -1.94
CA SER A 29 -16.59 11.37 -1.06
C SER A 29 -16.65 12.85 -0.72
N GLY A 30 -17.44 13.65 -1.45
CA GLY A 30 -17.46 15.11 -1.38
C GLY A 30 -16.16 15.79 -1.84
N LYS A 31 -15.19 15.03 -2.33
CA LYS A 31 -13.84 15.51 -2.66
C LYS A 31 -13.63 15.52 -4.16
N THR A 32 -13.06 16.62 -4.66
CA THR A 32 -12.67 16.76 -6.07
C THR A 32 -11.30 16.14 -6.37
N SER A 33 -10.43 16.04 -5.36
CA SER A 33 -9.11 15.43 -5.48
C SER A 33 -9.11 13.95 -5.10
N ASN A 34 -8.45 13.11 -5.90
CA ASN A 34 -8.14 11.73 -5.53
C ASN A 34 -6.75 11.67 -4.87
N LEU A 35 -6.70 11.85 -3.55
CA LEU A 35 -5.44 11.82 -2.84
C LEU A 35 -5.00 10.36 -2.61
N ARG A 36 -4.08 9.87 -3.46
CA ARG A 36 -3.49 8.53 -3.38
C ARG A 36 -2.46 8.47 -2.26
N HIS A 37 -2.89 8.63 -1.01
CA HIS A 37 -2.00 8.68 0.16
C HIS A 37 -1.19 7.40 0.40
N ARG A 38 -1.61 6.25 -0.13
CA ARG A 38 -0.96 4.94 0.08
C ARG A 38 -0.78 4.18 -1.23
N CYS A 39 -0.23 4.83 -2.25
CA CYS A 39 0.20 4.12 -3.45
C CYS A 39 1.66 3.63 -3.29
N GLY A 40 1.94 2.46 -3.88
CA GLY A 40 3.29 1.88 -3.92
C GLY A 40 3.51 0.73 -2.94
N ARG A 41 4.62 0.02 -3.14
CA ARG A 41 5.03 -1.12 -2.31
C ARG A 41 5.46 -0.63 -0.92
N LYS A 42 4.90 -1.25 0.13
CA LYS A 42 5.34 -0.98 1.51
C LYS A 42 6.82 -1.34 1.67
N LYS A 43 7.58 -0.49 2.36
CA LYS A 43 8.99 -0.75 2.65
C LYS A 43 9.10 -1.82 3.75
N ILE A 44 9.93 -2.83 3.51
CA ILE A 44 10.19 -3.91 4.48
C ILE A 44 11.17 -3.43 5.56
N THR A 45 12.09 -2.55 5.19
CA THR A 45 13.13 -1.98 6.08
C THR A 45 12.59 -0.81 6.90
N ARG A 46 12.92 -0.75 8.20
CA ARG A 46 12.66 0.43 9.04
C ARG A 46 13.60 1.57 8.66
N GLU A 47 13.29 2.79 9.09
CA GLU A 47 14.14 3.96 8.81
C GLU A 47 15.55 3.82 9.42
N ARG A 48 15.65 3.19 10.60
CA ARG A 48 16.93 2.87 11.24
C ARG A 48 17.78 1.93 10.39
N ASP A 49 17.15 0.93 9.79
CA ASP A 49 17.83 -0.04 8.92
C ASP A 49 18.36 0.64 7.66
N GLN A 50 17.57 1.55 7.08
CA GLN A 50 17.99 2.37 5.93
C GLN A 50 19.17 3.28 6.27
N ARG A 51 19.14 3.95 7.44
CA ARG A 51 20.25 4.79 7.91
C ARG A 51 21.51 3.97 8.13
N ARG A 52 21.38 2.74 8.63
CA ARG A 52 22.52 1.82 8.86
C ARG A 52 23.10 1.32 7.53
N LEU A 53 22.25 0.88 6.61
CA LEU A 53 22.66 0.47 5.27
C LEU A 53 23.38 1.60 4.53
N THR A 54 22.88 2.83 4.64
CA THR A 54 23.52 4.03 4.06
C THR A 54 24.92 4.27 4.64
N ARG A 55 25.12 4.01 5.94
CA ARG A 55 26.44 4.13 6.59
C ARG A 55 27.42 3.07 6.10
N ILE A 56 26.97 1.82 5.93
CA ILE A 56 27.79 0.71 5.42
C ILE A 56 28.27 1.03 3.99
N ILE A 57 27.34 1.41 3.10
CA ILE A 57 27.66 1.76 1.71
C ILE A 57 28.59 2.98 1.62
N LYS A 58 28.44 3.96 2.53
CA LYS A 58 29.30 5.15 2.56
C LYS A 58 30.73 4.83 3.02
N ARG A 59 30.91 3.89 3.96
CA ARG A 59 32.23 3.42 4.41
C ARG A 59 32.93 2.67 3.28
N ASP A 60 32.22 1.69 2.71
CA ASP A 60 32.79 0.79 1.70
C ASP A 60 31.99 0.85 0.40
N ARG A 61 32.27 1.86 -0.43
CA ARG A 61 31.57 2.07 -1.71
C ARG A 61 31.76 0.93 -2.72
N ARG A 62 32.75 0.06 -2.51
CA ARG A 62 33.08 -1.09 -3.37
C ARG A 62 32.64 -2.43 -2.76
N ALA A 63 31.92 -2.42 -1.64
CA ALA A 63 31.49 -3.64 -0.96
C ALA A 63 30.52 -4.45 -1.82
N THR A 64 30.73 -5.76 -1.88
CA THR A 64 29.84 -6.71 -2.57
C THR A 64 28.66 -7.04 -1.64
N LEU A 65 27.50 -7.39 -2.21
CA LEU A 65 26.29 -7.71 -1.43
C LEU A 65 26.50 -8.67 -0.23
N PRO A 66 27.31 -9.75 -0.32
CA PRO A 66 27.55 -10.62 0.83
C PRO A 66 28.27 -9.92 1.99
N GLN A 67 29.19 -9.00 1.68
CA GLN A 67 29.92 -8.22 2.69
C GLN A 67 28.97 -7.25 3.38
N ILE A 68 28.14 -6.54 2.59
CA ILE A 68 27.12 -5.64 3.13
C ILE A 68 26.14 -6.39 4.04
N SER A 69 25.74 -7.62 3.65
CA SER A 69 24.84 -8.44 4.46
C SER A 69 25.50 -8.90 5.76
N ALA A 70 26.77 -9.32 5.71
CA ALA A 70 27.52 -9.69 6.91
C ALA A 70 27.62 -8.49 7.87
N ASP A 71 28.02 -7.32 7.38
CA ASP A 71 28.15 -6.10 8.18
C ASP A 71 26.82 -5.59 8.74
N PHE A 72 25.73 -5.83 8.01
CA PHE A 72 24.39 -5.51 8.49
C PHE A 72 23.91 -6.50 9.57
N ASN A 73 24.42 -7.73 9.61
CA ASN A 73 23.99 -8.75 10.56
C ASN A 73 24.89 -8.86 11.81
N THR A 74 26.08 -8.25 11.83
CA THR A 74 27.08 -8.37 12.92
C THR A 74 26.82 -7.55 14.18
N GLU A 75 26.03 -6.47 14.13
CA GLU A 75 25.58 -5.79 15.35
C GLU A 75 24.27 -6.42 15.85
N PRO A 76 24.05 -6.55 17.18
CA PRO A 76 22.84 -7.13 17.72
C PRO A 76 21.62 -6.38 17.20
N GLN A 77 20.92 -6.99 16.25
CA GLN A 77 19.52 -6.71 16.04
C GLN A 77 18.88 -7.13 17.36
N GLN A 78 18.44 -6.17 18.18
CA GLN A 78 17.29 -6.45 19.02
C GLN A 78 16.19 -6.82 18.03
N VAL A 79 16.08 -8.12 17.76
CA VAL A 79 14.91 -8.76 17.20
C VAL A 79 13.79 -8.49 18.20
N SER A 80 13.27 -7.27 18.20
CA SER A 80 11.91 -7.04 18.64
C SER A 80 11.11 -7.92 17.69
N ALA A 81 10.55 -8.99 18.23
CA ALA A 81 9.69 -9.92 17.53
C ALA A 81 8.87 -9.17 16.48
N CYS A 82 8.66 -9.79 15.32
CA CYS A 82 7.50 -9.46 14.54
C CYS A 82 6.28 -9.69 15.45
N GLU A 83 5.87 -8.65 16.19
CA GLU A 83 4.58 -8.64 16.84
C GLU A 83 3.58 -8.94 15.73
N PRO A 84 2.81 -10.04 15.81
CA PRO A 84 1.69 -10.22 14.90
C PRO A 84 0.78 -9.03 15.17
N PHE A 85 0.72 -8.11 14.20
CA PHE A 85 -0.09 -6.91 14.29
C PHE A 85 -1.54 -7.36 14.49
N ASN A 86 -1.98 -7.30 15.74
CA ASN A 86 -3.28 -7.73 16.24
C ASN A 86 -4.30 -6.62 16.03
N GLU A 87 -4.46 -6.19 14.78
CA GLU A 87 -5.71 -5.55 14.37
C GLU A 87 -6.53 -6.61 13.64
N THR A 88 -7.45 -7.22 14.40
CA THR A 88 -8.75 -7.75 13.92
C THR A 88 -8.78 -8.08 12.42
N SER A 89 -7.99 -9.08 12.03
CA SER A 89 -8.03 -9.63 10.69
C SER A 89 -9.16 -10.65 10.65
N SER A 90 -10.35 -10.20 10.26
CA SER A 90 -11.54 -11.01 10.00
C SER A 90 -11.37 -12.02 8.85
N ILE A 91 -10.13 -12.31 8.44
CA ILE A 91 -9.81 -13.15 7.28
C ILE A 91 -9.96 -14.65 7.61
N TRP A 92 -10.07 -15.03 8.89
CA TRP A 92 -10.30 -16.43 9.31
C TRP A 92 -11.77 -16.80 9.56
N ALA A 93 -12.75 -15.96 9.18
CA ALA A 93 -14.17 -16.22 9.43
C ALA A 93 -14.92 -16.90 8.26
N PHE A 94 -14.26 -17.78 7.50
CA PHE A 94 -14.92 -18.68 6.55
C PHE A 94 -14.21 -20.03 6.54
N GLY A 95 -14.60 -20.91 7.45
CA GLY A 95 -13.98 -22.23 7.55
C GLY A 95 -14.65 -23.13 8.59
N ALA A 96 -15.98 -23.23 8.58
CA ALA A 96 -16.70 -24.25 9.35
C ALA A 96 -18.12 -24.47 8.80
N GLU A 97 -18.25 -25.15 7.67
CA GLU A 97 -19.48 -25.86 7.24
C GLU A 97 -18.98 -27.04 6.36
N GLY A 98 -18.67 -28.22 6.92
CA GLY A 98 -19.58 -29.37 7.02
C GLY A 98 -19.34 -30.37 5.87
N PRO A 99 -19.12 -31.67 6.10
CA PRO A 99 -18.87 -32.63 5.01
C PRO A 99 -20.18 -33.00 4.30
N LEU A 100 -20.27 -32.72 2.99
CA LEU A 100 -21.33 -33.25 2.14
C LEU A 100 -21.01 -34.68 1.73
N VAL A 101 -21.70 -35.62 2.37
CA VAL A 101 -21.90 -36.99 1.90
C VAL A 101 -23.02 -36.95 0.86
N TYR A 102 -22.76 -37.40 -0.37
CA TYR A 102 -23.80 -37.61 -1.37
C TYR A 102 -24.18 -39.11 -1.45
N PRO A 103 -25.48 -39.46 -1.49
CA PRO A 103 -25.95 -40.78 -1.90
C PRO A 103 -25.92 -40.97 -3.42
#